data_AF-A0A9E1N766-F1
#
_entry.id   AF-A0A9E1N766-F1
#
_cell.length_a   1.000
_cell.length_b   1.000
_cell.length_c   1.000
_cell.angle_alpha   90.00
_cell.angle_beta   90.00
_cell.angle_gamma   90.00
#
_symmetry.space_group_name_H-M   'P 1'
#
loop_
_entity.id
_entity.type
_entity.pdbx_description
1 polymer ?
#
loop_
_entity_poly.entity_id
_entity_poly.type
_entity_poly.pdbx_seq_one_letter_code
_entity_poly.pdbx_strand_id
1 'polypeptide(L)'
;MRIVLLTLIVLLVQAIPSFAKCKPADICEMMKKMDHFSILNACPNPNTGAILRDCRKVSEATLPRLLDPAFVDNGDETVTDTANKIRWIKKGMIKKLKLKDALAFAEAETFAGSSDWRLPTLPELQTLMHTERVINSSGKKAWINPMFDDGLGHYYWSTTTCNEVSFIEELFQGRMQKKTCQMGETASWLVHFNVGSTFWFFNSEEKPHVWLVQSIE
;
A
#
# COMPACT_ATOMS: atom_id res chain seq x y z
N MET A 1 -65.01 -14.96 48.98
CA MET A 1 -64.97 -14.38 47.62
C MET A 1 -63.55 -13.87 47.38
N ARG A 2 -62.88 -14.36 46.32
CA ARG A 2 -61.47 -14.07 46.01
C ARG A 2 -61.37 -12.80 45.17
N ILE A 3 -60.44 -11.90 45.50
CA ILE A 3 -60.05 -10.77 44.65
C ILE A 3 -58.56 -10.93 44.37
N VAL A 4 -58.23 -11.37 43.15
CA VAL A 4 -56.86 -11.45 42.64
C VAL A 4 -56.62 -10.18 41.83
N LEU A 5 -55.79 -9.28 42.34
CA LEU A 5 -55.36 -8.08 41.62
C LEU A 5 -54.19 -8.46 40.70
N LEU A 6 -54.44 -8.58 39.40
CA LEU A 6 -53.42 -8.75 38.38
C LEU A 6 -52.81 -7.38 38.05
N THR A 7 -51.58 -7.12 38.49
CA THR A 7 -50.81 -5.93 38.11
C THR A 7 -50.22 -6.15 36.70
N LEU A 8 -50.75 -5.41 35.73
CA LEU A 8 -50.25 -5.37 34.36
C LEU A 8 -48.96 -4.53 34.32
N ILE A 9 -47.80 -5.19 34.24
CA ILE A 9 -46.51 -4.52 34.01
C ILE A 9 -46.40 -4.20 32.52
N VAL A 10 -46.60 -2.93 32.16
CA VAL A 10 -46.37 -2.43 30.80
C VAL A 10 -44.86 -2.18 30.62
N LEU A 11 -44.17 -3.09 29.93
CA LEU A 11 -42.80 -2.89 29.46
C LEU A 11 -42.80 -1.90 28.29
N LEU A 12 -42.57 -0.63 28.59
CA LEU A 12 -42.28 0.40 27.59
C LEU A 12 -40.88 0.14 27.00
N VAL A 13 -40.82 -0.59 25.89
CA VAL A 13 -39.61 -0.64 25.05
C VAL A 13 -39.48 0.73 24.40
N GLN A 14 -38.68 1.61 24.99
CA GLN A 14 -38.37 2.89 24.38
C GLN A 14 -37.62 2.62 23.06
N ALA A 15 -38.28 2.89 21.94
CA ALA A 15 -37.64 2.88 20.63
C ALA A 15 -36.57 3.97 20.64
N ILE A 16 -35.30 3.57 20.69
CA ILE A 16 -34.18 4.48 20.51
C ILE A 16 -34.36 5.08 19.11
N PRO A 17 -34.43 6.42 18.96
CA PRO A 17 -34.58 7.03 17.65
C PRO A 17 -33.44 6.55 16.74
N SER A 18 -33.78 6.13 15.52
CA SER A 18 -32.85 5.52 14.55
C SER A 18 -31.57 6.34 14.33
N PHE A 19 -31.67 7.66 14.48
CA PHE A 19 -30.57 8.61 14.32
C PHE A 19 -29.62 8.75 15.52
N ALA A 20 -29.96 8.20 16.69
CA ALA A 20 -29.06 8.22 17.85
C ALA A 20 -27.76 7.43 17.62
N LYS A 21 -27.77 6.51 16.64
CA LYS A 21 -26.63 5.70 16.18
C LYS A 21 -25.82 6.35 15.06
N CYS A 22 -26.03 7.63 14.76
CA CYS A 22 -25.30 8.35 13.72
C CYS A 22 -24.24 9.30 14.30
N LYS A 23 -23.67 8.99 15.48
CA LYS A 23 -22.50 9.71 16.00
C LYS A 23 -21.24 9.27 15.24
N PRO A 24 -20.16 10.08 15.24
CA PRO A 24 -18.92 9.72 14.54
C PRO A 24 -18.39 8.31 14.84
N ALA A 25 -18.32 7.93 16.12
CA ALA A 25 -17.85 6.60 16.52
C ALA A 25 -18.75 5.47 16.01
N ASP A 26 -20.07 5.67 16.02
CA ASP A 26 -21.03 4.68 15.54
C ASP A 26 -20.96 4.53 14.01
N ILE A 27 -20.82 5.65 13.29
CA ILE A 27 -20.63 5.66 11.84
C ILE A 27 -19.32 4.93 11.47
N CYS A 28 -18.23 5.17 12.20
CA CYS A 28 -16.98 4.43 12.02
C CYS A 28 -17.15 2.93 12.29
N GLU A 29 -17.97 2.54 13.28
CA GLU A 29 -18.26 1.13 13.58
C GLU A 29 -19.15 0.48 12.49
N MET A 30 -20.13 1.23 11.96
CA MET A 30 -21.00 0.78 10.87
C MET A 30 -20.19 0.45 9.61
N MET A 31 -19.11 1.19 9.32
CA MET A 31 -18.22 0.92 8.20
C MET A 31 -17.60 -0.48 8.22
N LYS A 32 -17.53 -1.13 9.39
CA LYS A 32 -17.03 -2.51 9.49
C LYS A 32 -18.01 -3.55 8.94
N LYS A 33 -19.28 -3.18 8.75
CA LYS A 33 -20.38 -4.12 8.45
C LYS A 33 -21.28 -3.69 7.29
N MET A 34 -21.14 -2.45 6.82
CA MET A 34 -22.00 -1.85 5.80
C MET A 34 -21.17 -1.05 4.80
N ASP A 35 -21.63 -1.00 3.55
CA ASP A 35 -21.01 -0.17 2.51
C ASP A 35 -21.36 1.33 2.69
N HIS A 36 -20.59 2.18 2.00
CA HIS A 36 -20.69 3.63 2.06
C HIS A 36 -22.12 4.15 1.83
N PHE A 37 -22.83 3.65 0.80
CA PHE A 37 -24.16 4.13 0.44
C PHE A 37 -25.22 3.65 1.42
N SER A 38 -25.10 2.42 1.92
CA SER A 38 -25.96 1.92 2.99
C SER A 38 -25.86 2.77 4.26
N ILE A 39 -24.67 3.24 4.61
CA ILE A 39 -24.47 4.11 5.78
C ILE A 39 -25.04 5.52 5.53
N LEU A 40 -24.83 6.08 4.34
CA LEU A 40 -25.45 7.36 3.97
C LEU A 40 -26.98 7.31 4.01
N ASN A 41 -27.59 6.19 3.61
CA ASN A 41 -29.03 6.01 3.69
C ASN A 41 -29.51 5.84 5.14
N ALA A 42 -28.75 5.12 5.98
CA ALA A 42 -29.06 4.94 7.40
C ALA A 42 -28.86 6.23 8.22
N CYS A 43 -27.87 7.05 7.83
CA CYS A 43 -27.52 8.32 8.43
C CYS A 43 -27.54 9.43 7.35
N PRO A 44 -28.72 9.91 6.93
CA PRO A 44 -28.89 10.86 5.82
C PRO A 44 -28.46 12.29 6.15
N ASN A 45 -27.68 12.49 7.22
CA ASN A 45 -27.11 13.79 7.55
C ASN A 45 -26.09 14.19 6.46
N PRO A 46 -26.15 15.44 5.95
CA PRO A 46 -25.19 15.91 4.94
C PRO A 46 -23.72 15.84 5.41
N ASN A 47 -23.46 15.86 6.72
CA ASN A 47 -22.14 15.72 7.31
C ASN A 47 -21.65 14.26 7.42
N THR A 48 -22.52 13.26 7.22
CA THR A 48 -22.14 11.84 7.29
C THR A 48 -21.03 11.51 6.31
N GLY A 49 -21.00 12.13 5.12
CA GLY A 49 -19.93 11.95 4.15
C GLY A 49 -18.55 12.40 4.66
N ALA A 50 -18.50 13.51 5.41
CA ALA A 50 -17.26 14.00 6.03
C ALA A 50 -16.83 13.09 7.19
N ILE A 51 -17.77 12.68 8.04
CA ILE A 51 -17.52 11.72 9.12
C ILE A 51 -17.00 10.40 8.55
N LEU A 52 -17.60 9.88 7.47
CA LEU A 52 -17.13 8.69 6.79
C LEU A 52 -15.70 8.87 6.25
N ARG A 53 -15.37 10.04 5.70
CA ARG A 53 -14.00 10.37 5.27
C ARG A 53 -13.02 10.34 6.45
N ASP A 54 -13.39 10.94 7.58
CA ASP A 54 -12.58 11.00 8.80
C ASP A 54 -12.42 9.60 9.41
N CYS A 55 -13.50 8.81 9.47
CA CYS A 55 -13.51 7.42 9.93
C CYS A 55 -12.66 6.51 9.04
N ARG A 56 -12.69 6.74 7.71
CA ARG A 56 -11.86 6.03 6.74
C ARG A 56 -10.38 6.38 6.91
N LYS A 57 -10.06 7.44 7.67
CA LYS A 57 -8.70 7.98 7.87
C LYS A 57 -7.95 8.18 6.56
N VAL A 58 -8.67 8.57 5.50
CA VAL A 58 -8.03 8.75 4.19
C VAL A 58 -7.51 10.15 4.09
N SER A 59 -6.24 10.30 4.45
CA SER A 59 -5.44 11.40 3.90
C SER A 59 -5.42 11.23 2.38
N GLU A 60 -5.66 12.31 1.64
CA GLU A 60 -5.27 12.40 0.24
C GLU A 60 -3.74 12.59 0.19
N ALA A 61 -3.01 11.65 0.78
CA ALA A 61 -1.56 11.64 0.79
C ALA A 61 -1.08 11.14 -0.57
N THR A 62 -0.50 12.06 -1.33
CA THR A 62 0.16 11.78 -2.59
C THR A 62 1.56 11.23 -2.32
N LEU A 63 2.03 10.40 -3.25
CA LEU A 63 3.38 9.85 -3.21
C LEU A 63 4.44 10.97 -3.21
N PRO A 64 5.43 10.96 -2.30
CA PRO A 64 6.51 11.94 -2.33
C PRO A 64 7.37 11.71 -3.57
N ARG A 65 7.77 12.79 -4.24
CA ARG A 65 8.60 12.75 -5.44
C ARG A 65 10.08 12.75 -5.07
N LEU A 66 10.80 11.72 -5.49
CA LEU A 66 12.26 11.65 -5.40
C LEU A 66 12.94 12.39 -6.56
N LEU A 67 14.24 12.64 -6.43
CA LEU A 67 15.04 13.22 -7.50
C LEU A 67 15.20 12.21 -8.64
N ASP A 68 15.45 12.73 -9.85
CA ASP A 68 15.80 11.86 -10.97
C ASP A 68 17.10 11.09 -10.64
N PRO A 69 17.09 9.76 -10.75
CA PRO A 69 18.17 8.94 -10.22
C PRO A 69 19.45 9.10 -11.05
N ALA A 70 20.59 9.05 -10.36
CA ALA A 70 21.91 9.08 -10.97
C ALA A 70 22.67 7.80 -10.59
N PHE A 71 22.44 6.74 -11.38
CA PHE A 71 22.94 5.39 -11.11
C PHE A 71 24.41 5.20 -11.50
N VAL A 72 25.18 4.62 -10.57
CA VAL A 72 26.58 4.22 -10.74
C VAL A 72 26.72 2.75 -10.33
N ASP A 73 27.19 1.91 -11.24
CA ASP A 73 27.52 0.51 -10.94
C ASP A 73 28.79 0.44 -10.10
N ASN A 74 28.74 -0.25 -8.95
CA ASN A 74 29.86 -0.37 -8.03
C ASN A 74 30.80 -1.55 -8.39
N GLY A 75 30.40 -2.42 -9.32
CA GLY A 75 31.20 -3.59 -9.73
C GLY A 75 31.15 -4.77 -8.75
N ASP A 76 30.32 -4.69 -7.71
CA ASP A 76 30.13 -5.70 -6.65
C ASP A 76 28.68 -6.25 -6.62
N GLU A 77 27.99 -6.20 -7.76
CA GLU A 77 26.56 -6.51 -7.90
C GLU A 77 25.62 -5.55 -7.14
N THR A 78 26.10 -4.36 -6.78
CA THR A 78 25.28 -3.25 -6.28
C THR A 78 25.36 -2.02 -7.21
N VAL A 79 24.33 -1.18 -7.16
CA VAL A 79 24.22 0.06 -7.93
C VAL A 79 23.87 1.20 -6.99
N THR A 80 24.63 2.28 -7.02
CA THR A 80 24.39 3.47 -6.21
C THR A 80 23.59 4.51 -6.97
N ASP A 81 22.47 4.98 -6.41
CA ASP A 81 21.80 6.21 -6.83
C ASP A 81 22.38 7.38 -6.03
N THR A 82 23.26 8.13 -6.68
CA THR A 82 23.97 9.25 -6.06
C THR A 82 23.09 10.47 -5.78
N ALA A 83 21.96 10.59 -6.47
CA ALA A 83 21.02 11.70 -6.32
C ALA A 83 20.16 11.51 -5.06
N ASN A 84 19.62 10.30 -4.87
CA ASN A 84 18.73 9.98 -3.75
C ASN A 84 19.44 9.36 -2.53
N LYS A 85 20.76 9.21 -2.58
CA LYS A 85 21.58 8.67 -1.48
C LYS A 85 21.11 7.28 -1.05
N ILE A 86 20.92 6.41 -2.04
CA ILE A 86 20.53 5.01 -1.83
C ILE A 86 21.39 4.08 -2.67
N ARG A 87 21.61 2.87 -2.17
CA ARG A 87 22.30 1.77 -2.86
C ARG A 87 21.35 0.60 -3.03
N TRP A 88 21.33 0.03 -4.22
CA TRP A 88 20.47 -1.07 -4.61
C TRP A 88 21.28 -2.33 -4.83
N ILE A 89 20.70 -3.49 -4.50
CA ILE A 89 21.14 -4.75 -5.11
C ILE A 89 20.77 -4.70 -6.59
N LYS A 90 21.71 -5.03 -7.48
CA LYS A 90 21.53 -4.90 -8.94
C LYS A 90 20.44 -5.84 -9.49
N LYS A 91 20.27 -7.00 -8.86
CA LYS A 91 19.29 -8.02 -9.22
C LYS A 91 18.23 -8.19 -8.14
N GLY A 92 16.96 -8.06 -8.53
CA GLY A 92 15.83 -8.38 -7.68
C GLY A 92 15.90 -9.83 -7.18
N MET A 93 15.60 -10.04 -5.89
CA MET A 93 15.68 -11.36 -5.28
C MET A 93 14.42 -12.16 -5.55
N ILE A 94 14.60 -13.31 -6.20
CA ILE A 94 13.53 -14.23 -6.59
C ILE A 94 13.11 -15.09 -5.37
N LYS A 95 12.77 -14.43 -4.26
CA LYS A 95 12.23 -15.05 -3.03
C LYS A 95 10.80 -14.59 -2.81
N LYS A 96 9.85 -15.52 -2.79
CA LYS A 96 8.42 -15.24 -2.55
C LYS A 96 8.13 -15.26 -1.06
N LEU A 97 8.03 -14.08 -0.46
CA LEU A 97 7.89 -13.93 0.99
C LEU A 97 6.63 -13.12 1.31
N LYS A 98 5.98 -13.44 2.44
CA LYS A 98 4.98 -12.53 3.01
C LYS A 98 5.69 -11.28 3.52
N LEU A 99 4.99 -10.15 3.61
CA LEU A 99 5.60 -8.86 3.99
C LEU A 99 6.43 -8.95 5.28
N LYS A 100 5.90 -9.58 6.34
CA LYS A 100 6.63 -9.77 7.60
C LYS A 100 7.94 -10.55 7.43
N ASP A 101 7.91 -11.63 6.66
CA ASP A 101 9.08 -12.46 6.42
C ASP A 101 10.08 -11.75 5.48
N ALA A 102 9.58 -10.93 4.56
CA ALA A 102 10.40 -10.12 3.67
C ALA A 102 11.15 -9.01 4.42
N LEU A 103 10.50 -8.36 5.40
CA LEU A 103 11.14 -7.40 6.29
C LEU A 103 12.24 -8.06 7.13
N ALA A 104 11.93 -9.16 7.79
CA ALA A 104 12.92 -9.91 8.58
C ALA A 104 14.07 -10.45 7.73
N PHE A 105 13.78 -10.87 6.49
CA PHE A 105 14.81 -11.30 5.55
C PHE A 105 15.73 -10.14 5.14
N ALA A 106 15.19 -8.95 4.90
CA ALA A 106 15.97 -7.77 4.56
C ALA A 106 16.94 -7.39 5.69
N GLU A 107 16.44 -7.31 6.93
CA GLU A 107 17.23 -6.94 8.11
C GLU A 107 18.39 -7.92 8.39
N ALA A 108 18.22 -9.19 8.03
CA ALA A 108 19.25 -10.22 8.23
C ALA A 108 20.24 -10.35 7.07
N GLU A 109 20.02 -9.66 5.94
CA GLU A 109 20.84 -9.80 4.75
C GLU A 109 22.19 -9.07 4.91
N THR A 110 23.26 -9.66 4.39
CA THR A 110 24.64 -9.14 4.49
C THR A 110 25.34 -9.08 3.13
N PHE A 111 24.53 -8.87 2.08
CA PHE A 111 24.97 -8.87 0.69
C PHE A 111 26.08 -7.83 0.42
N ALA A 112 27.02 -8.18 -0.46
CA ALA A 112 28.19 -7.37 -0.81
C ALA A 112 29.03 -6.91 0.41
N GLY A 113 28.99 -7.65 1.51
CA GLY A 113 29.72 -7.33 2.74
C GLY A 113 29.15 -6.14 3.52
N SER A 114 27.93 -5.71 3.22
CA SER A 114 27.21 -4.64 3.92
C SER A 114 25.96 -5.16 4.61
N SER A 115 25.65 -4.61 5.78
CA SER A 115 24.40 -4.80 6.53
C SER A 115 23.36 -3.73 6.18
N ASP A 116 22.27 -3.65 6.94
CA ASP A 116 21.27 -2.57 6.91
C ASP A 116 20.46 -2.49 5.61
N TRP A 117 20.35 -3.62 4.92
CA TRP A 117 19.43 -3.77 3.83
C TRP A 117 17.97 -3.73 4.34
N ARG A 118 17.12 -3.06 3.58
CA ARG A 118 15.69 -2.95 3.86
C ARG A 118 14.87 -3.13 2.60
N LEU A 119 13.57 -3.33 2.79
CA LEU A 119 12.62 -3.16 1.70
C LEU A 119 12.55 -1.67 1.30
N PRO A 120 12.41 -1.38 0.00
CA PRO A 120 12.25 -0.03 -0.51
C PRO A 120 10.84 0.49 -0.24
N THR A 121 10.73 1.80 -0.22
CA THR A 121 9.45 2.50 -0.34
C THR A 121 8.99 2.50 -1.81
N LEU A 122 7.70 2.78 -2.05
CA LEU A 122 7.17 2.87 -3.41
C LEU A 122 7.87 3.96 -4.26
N PRO A 123 8.13 5.19 -3.76
CA PRO A 123 8.88 6.19 -4.51
C PRO A 123 10.27 5.70 -4.94
N GLU A 124 10.98 5.00 -4.06
CA GLU A 124 12.30 4.44 -4.36
C GLU A 124 12.21 3.38 -5.46
N LEU A 125 11.25 2.44 -5.41
CA LEU A 125 11.08 1.48 -6.50
C LEU A 125 10.74 2.13 -7.84
N GLN A 126 9.97 3.22 -7.82
CA GLN A 126 9.62 3.94 -9.03
C GLN A 126 10.82 4.62 -9.69
N THR A 127 11.90 4.94 -8.96
CA THR A 127 13.13 5.47 -9.60
C THR A 127 13.83 4.42 -10.46
N LEU A 128 13.62 3.13 -10.19
CA LEU A 128 14.15 2.07 -11.04
C LEU A 128 13.41 1.96 -12.37
N MET A 129 12.19 2.49 -12.47
CA MET A 129 11.39 2.38 -13.69
C MET A 129 12.01 3.16 -14.84
N HIS A 130 11.97 2.56 -16.02
CA HIS A 130 12.37 3.22 -17.25
C HIS A 130 11.12 3.71 -18.01
N THR A 131 11.24 4.86 -18.68
CA THR A 131 10.15 5.48 -19.45
C THR A 131 9.74 4.67 -20.68
N GLU A 132 10.63 3.82 -21.17
CA GLU A 132 10.42 2.91 -22.28
C GLU A 132 10.72 1.46 -21.89
N ARG A 133 10.09 0.52 -22.59
CA ARG A 133 10.36 -0.90 -22.40
C ARG A 133 11.67 -1.28 -23.09
N VAL A 134 12.73 -1.46 -22.30
CA VAL A 134 14.11 -1.69 -22.74
C VAL A 134 14.60 -3.09 -22.38
N ILE A 135 15.75 -3.49 -22.91
CA ILE A 135 16.43 -4.72 -22.52
C ILE A 135 17.18 -4.45 -21.21
N ASN A 136 16.85 -5.20 -20.17
CA ASN A 136 17.46 -5.14 -18.84
C ASN A 136 18.83 -5.86 -18.82
N SER A 137 19.51 -5.87 -17.67
CA SER A 137 20.85 -6.48 -17.58
C SER A 137 20.87 -8.02 -17.74
N SER A 138 19.72 -8.70 -17.63
CA SER A 138 19.57 -10.13 -17.94
C SER A 138 19.15 -10.43 -19.38
N GLY A 139 19.05 -9.42 -20.25
CA GLY A 139 18.68 -9.59 -21.65
C GLY A 139 17.17 -9.69 -21.90
N LYS A 140 16.34 -9.43 -20.90
CA LYS A 140 14.87 -9.48 -21.00
C LYS A 140 14.28 -8.08 -21.17
N LYS A 141 13.14 -7.99 -21.87
CA LYS A 141 12.43 -6.72 -22.03
C LYS A 141 11.61 -6.39 -20.77
N ALA A 142 11.86 -5.25 -20.16
CA ALA A 142 11.15 -4.74 -18.98
C ALA A 142 11.13 -3.20 -18.97
N TRP A 143 10.30 -2.62 -18.11
CA TRP A 143 10.22 -1.17 -17.87
C TRP A 143 11.11 -0.78 -16.69
N ILE A 144 12.36 -1.22 -16.72
CA ILE A 144 13.35 -0.97 -15.68
C ILE A 144 14.63 -0.45 -16.32
N ASN A 145 15.38 0.38 -15.59
CA ASN A 145 16.66 0.87 -16.05
C ASN A 145 17.58 -0.30 -16.46
N PRO A 146 18.26 -0.24 -17.63
CA PRO A 146 19.06 -1.34 -18.16
C PRO A 146 20.18 -1.87 -17.25
N MET A 147 20.60 -1.10 -16.24
CA MET A 147 21.59 -1.54 -15.26
C MET A 147 21.07 -2.66 -14.34
N PHE A 148 19.75 -2.78 -14.18
CA PHE A 148 19.12 -3.69 -13.22
C PHE A 148 18.57 -4.96 -13.87
N ASP A 149 18.46 -6.02 -13.08
CA ASP A 149 17.78 -7.27 -13.44
C ASP A 149 16.54 -7.45 -12.56
N ASP A 150 15.35 -7.28 -13.13
CA ASP A 150 14.07 -7.57 -12.46
C ASP A 150 13.76 -9.07 -12.36
N GLY A 151 14.72 -9.93 -12.71
CA GLY A 151 14.71 -11.36 -12.53
C GLY A 151 13.70 -12.07 -13.44
N LEU A 152 12.51 -12.34 -12.90
CA LEU A 152 11.40 -12.98 -13.60
C LEU A 152 10.29 -12.01 -14.00
N GLY A 153 10.45 -10.71 -13.69
CA GLY A 153 9.48 -9.69 -14.08
C GLY A 153 8.14 -9.86 -13.38
N HIS A 154 8.18 -9.89 -12.05
CA HIS A 154 7.03 -10.08 -11.17
C HIS A 154 6.87 -8.88 -10.21
N TYR A 155 5.89 -8.97 -9.30
CA TYR A 155 5.65 -7.97 -8.26
C TYR A 155 6.78 -7.93 -7.24
N TYR A 156 7.20 -6.73 -6.87
CA TYR A 156 8.15 -6.47 -5.80
C TYR A 156 7.49 -5.72 -4.65
N TRP A 157 7.78 -6.15 -3.42
CA TRP A 157 7.30 -5.46 -2.22
C TRP A 157 7.82 -4.04 -2.13
N SER A 158 6.94 -3.12 -1.74
CA SER A 158 7.32 -1.88 -1.09
C SER A 158 6.80 -1.84 0.35
N THR A 159 7.42 -1.03 1.19
CA THR A 159 6.94 -0.74 2.55
C THR A 159 5.80 0.28 2.58
N THR A 160 5.51 0.94 1.44
CA THR A 160 4.48 1.98 1.37
C THR A 160 3.10 1.36 1.38
N THR A 161 2.38 1.59 2.48
CA THR A 161 1.02 1.11 2.72
C THR A 161 -0.02 1.99 2.04
N CYS A 162 -1.25 1.47 1.92
CA CYS A 162 -2.37 2.27 1.46
C CYS A 162 -2.84 3.34 2.46
N ASN A 163 -2.37 3.27 3.72
CA ASN A 163 -2.57 4.30 4.72
C ASN A 163 -1.66 5.51 4.47
N GLU A 164 -0.42 5.26 4.06
CA GLU A 164 0.55 6.31 3.72
C GLU A 164 0.25 6.96 2.38
N VAL A 165 -0.19 6.17 1.39
CA VAL A 165 -0.54 6.65 0.05
C VAL A 165 -1.87 6.05 -0.38
N SER A 166 -2.92 6.87 -0.42
CA SER A 166 -4.27 6.40 -0.73
C SER A 166 -4.59 6.39 -2.24
N PHE A 167 -3.77 7.08 -3.04
CA PHE A 167 -3.82 6.97 -4.49
C PHE A 167 -2.47 7.31 -5.12
N ILE A 168 -2.27 6.79 -6.33
CA ILE A 168 -1.17 7.14 -7.20
C ILE A 168 -1.72 7.58 -8.55
N GLU A 169 -0.97 8.45 -9.21
CA GLU A 169 -1.19 8.85 -10.59
C GLU A 169 0.05 8.47 -11.39
N GLU A 170 -0.13 7.62 -12.40
CA GLU A 170 0.97 7.13 -13.23
C GLU A 170 0.59 7.19 -14.72
N LEU A 171 1.59 7.36 -15.57
CA LEU A 171 1.43 7.19 -17.02
C LEU A 171 1.56 5.69 -17.33
N PHE A 172 0.44 5.06 -17.67
CA PHE A 172 0.42 3.68 -18.11
C PHE A 172 -0.01 3.62 -19.58
N GLN A 173 0.88 3.11 -20.44
CA GLN A 173 0.64 3.00 -21.89
C GLN A 173 0.20 4.32 -22.55
N GLY A 174 0.84 5.42 -22.14
CA GLY A 174 0.56 6.77 -22.67
C GLY A 174 -0.74 7.39 -22.14
N ARG A 175 -1.40 6.78 -21.16
CA ARG A 175 -2.61 7.32 -20.51
C ARG A 175 -2.34 7.57 -19.05
N MET A 176 -2.76 8.74 -18.56
CA MET A 176 -2.77 9.03 -17.14
C MET A 176 -3.81 8.12 -16.46
N GLN A 177 -3.39 7.36 -15.48
CA GLN A 177 -4.26 6.51 -14.67
C GLN A 177 -4.15 6.90 -13.21
N LYS A 178 -5.31 7.07 -12.58
CA LYS A 178 -5.42 7.21 -11.13
C LYS A 178 -5.82 5.87 -10.53
N LYS A 179 -4.96 5.33 -9.65
CA LYS A 179 -5.23 4.09 -8.92
C LYS A 179 -5.41 4.43 -7.45
N THR A 180 -6.52 4.01 -6.88
CA THR A 180 -6.86 4.28 -5.47
C THR A 180 -6.74 3.02 -4.64
N CYS A 181 -6.28 3.15 -3.41
CA CYS A 181 -6.32 2.11 -2.39
C CYS A 181 -6.94 2.67 -1.11
N GLN A 182 -7.92 1.95 -0.55
CA GLN A 182 -8.64 2.36 0.66
C GLN A 182 -8.56 1.29 1.76
N MET A 183 -7.49 0.50 1.73
CA MET A 183 -7.28 -0.65 2.64
C MET A 183 -6.37 -0.32 3.84
N GLY A 184 -5.98 0.95 4.01
CA GLY A 184 -5.13 1.37 5.13
C GLY A 184 -3.83 0.56 5.22
N GLU A 185 -3.44 0.16 6.43
CA GLU A 185 -2.20 -0.59 6.69
C GLU A 185 -2.28 -2.08 6.32
N THR A 186 -3.46 -2.57 5.93
CA THR A 186 -3.66 -3.99 5.59
C THR A 186 -3.21 -4.34 4.18
N ALA A 187 -2.92 -3.33 3.36
CA ALA A 187 -2.41 -3.49 2.01
C ALA A 187 -1.24 -2.55 1.75
N SER A 188 -0.34 -2.98 0.87
CA SER A 188 0.83 -2.20 0.44
C SER A 188 0.86 -2.09 -1.08
N TRP A 189 1.54 -1.06 -1.57
CA TRP A 189 1.81 -0.87 -2.99
C TRP A 189 3.01 -1.70 -3.45
N LEU A 190 3.01 -2.08 -4.72
CA LEU A 190 4.00 -2.95 -5.36
C LEU A 190 4.23 -2.50 -6.79
N VAL A 191 5.44 -2.76 -7.30
CA VAL A 191 5.79 -2.48 -8.70
C VAL A 191 5.96 -3.77 -9.48
N HIS A 192 5.47 -3.79 -10.72
CA HIS A 192 5.62 -4.91 -11.64
C HIS A 192 6.39 -4.47 -12.91
N PHE A 193 7.72 -4.62 -12.90
CA PHE A 193 8.60 -4.05 -13.93
C PHE A 193 8.38 -4.59 -15.35
N ASN A 194 7.99 -5.86 -15.52
CA ASN A 194 7.68 -6.38 -16.86
C ASN A 194 6.43 -5.71 -17.49
N VAL A 195 5.50 -5.25 -16.66
CA VAL A 195 4.27 -4.53 -17.08
C VAL A 195 4.49 -3.02 -17.08
N GLY A 196 5.39 -2.51 -16.22
CA GLY A 196 5.68 -1.10 -16.06
C GLY A 196 4.57 -0.37 -15.33
N SER A 197 4.08 -0.96 -14.23
CA SER A 197 2.90 -0.45 -13.55
C SER A 197 2.87 -0.84 -12.08
N THR A 198 2.18 -0.02 -11.29
CA THR A 198 2.04 -0.18 -9.85
C THR A 198 0.69 -0.78 -9.46
N PHE A 199 0.67 -1.66 -8.47
CA PHE A 199 -0.52 -2.34 -7.95
C PHE A 199 -0.51 -2.31 -6.44
N TRP A 200 -1.64 -2.64 -5.80
CA TRP A 200 -1.69 -2.86 -4.35
C TRP A 200 -2.28 -4.24 -4.08
N PHE A 201 -1.81 -4.88 -3.01
CA PHE A 201 -2.32 -6.17 -2.55
C PHE A 201 -2.39 -6.21 -1.02
N PHE A 202 -3.24 -7.11 -0.50
CA PHE A 202 -3.31 -7.38 0.93
C PHE A 202 -2.02 -8.04 1.43
N ASN A 203 -1.51 -7.54 2.55
CA ASN A 203 -0.24 -7.96 3.14
C ASN A 203 -0.25 -9.42 3.61
N SER A 204 -1.43 -9.99 3.86
CA SER A 204 -1.61 -11.36 4.40
C SER A 204 -1.69 -12.46 3.35
N GLU A 205 -2.09 -12.13 2.12
CA GLU A 205 -2.49 -13.09 1.09
C GLU A 205 -1.39 -13.35 0.06
N GLU A 206 -0.58 -12.33 -0.23
CA GLU A 206 0.38 -12.39 -1.31
C GLU A 206 1.80 -12.77 -0.87
N LYS A 207 2.55 -13.35 -1.82
CA LYS A 207 4.00 -13.60 -1.70
C LYS A 207 4.79 -13.07 -2.91
N PRO A 208 4.83 -11.74 -3.12
CA PRO A 208 5.71 -11.07 -4.07
C PRO A 208 7.19 -11.33 -3.81
N HIS A 209 8.00 -10.87 -4.76
CA HIS A 209 9.45 -10.88 -4.65
C HIS A 209 9.99 -9.71 -3.83
N VAL A 210 11.27 -9.79 -3.49
CA VAL A 210 11.96 -8.84 -2.65
C VAL A 210 13.02 -8.13 -3.48
N TRP A 211 13.12 -6.82 -3.36
CA TRP A 211 14.24 -6.03 -3.85
C TRP A 211 14.78 -5.28 -2.65
N LEU A 212 16.09 -5.29 -2.40
CA LEU A 212 16.65 -4.58 -1.26
C LEU A 212 17.35 -3.30 -1.69
N VAL A 213 17.23 -2.33 -0.81
CA VAL A 213 17.90 -1.04 -0.87
C VAL A 213 18.53 -0.77 0.48
N GLN A 214 19.59 0.03 0.50
CA GLN A 214 20.24 0.54 1.68
C GLN A 214 20.37 2.06 1.53
N SER A 215 20.18 2.81 2.61
CA SER A 215 20.49 4.24 2.62
C SER A 215 22.02 4.43 2.70
N ILE A 216 22.56 5.42 2.00
CA ILE A 216 23.98 5.79 2.10
C ILE A 216 24.09 7.22 2.62
N GLU A 217 25.11 7.48 3.44
CA GLU A 217 25.38 8.82 3.99
C GLU A 217 26.01 9.76 2.94
#